data_AF-A0A535HBX4-F1
#
_entry.id   AF-A0A535HBX4-F1
#
_cell.length_a   1.000
_cell.length_b   1.000
_cell.length_c   1.000
_cell.angle_alpha   90.00
_cell.angle_beta   90.00
_cell.angle_gamma   90.00
#
_symmetry.space_group_name_H-M   'P 1'
#
loop_
_entity.id
_entity.type
_entity.pdbx_description
1 polymer ?
#
loop_
_entity_poly.entity_id
_entity_poly.type
_entity_poly.pdbx_seq_one_letter_code
_entity_poly.pdbx_strand_id
1 'polypeptide(L)'
;MLPVLTFTPKRFVLGRRRLLLGAGGSALLVLSIVSTVVATPSRSADEVATTRSLAQRLSVSTWALAVPLAWLAAPLAEVRSGDRVDLLAVRIGDRPLAVAIAADLRVMGADERSIVFEVDEESATAIATARASGLLVVPLLRSTH
;
A
#
# COMPACT_ATOMS: atom_id res chain seq x y z
N MET A 1 73.85 -33.65 15.79
CA MET A 1 74.93 -32.71 15.46
C MET A 1 74.32 -31.37 15.12
N LEU A 2 74.56 -30.35 15.95
CA LEU A 2 74.31 -28.95 15.62
C LEU A 2 75.53 -28.40 14.86
N PRO A 3 75.31 -27.40 14.00
CA PRO A 3 76.08 -26.17 14.23
C PRO A 3 75.17 -24.93 14.21
N VAL A 4 75.28 -24.18 15.29
CA VAL A 4 74.93 -22.75 15.38
C VAL A 4 76.19 -21.96 14.99
N LEU A 5 76.09 -21.03 14.04
CA LEU A 5 77.08 -19.96 13.81
C LEU A 5 76.39 -18.65 13.37
N THR A 6 76.14 -17.84 14.39
CA THR A 6 76.34 -16.40 14.61
C THR A 6 76.77 -15.39 13.49
N PHE A 7 76.07 -14.23 13.52
CA PHE A 7 76.54 -12.81 13.55
C PHE A 7 76.48 -11.84 12.32
N THR A 8 75.58 -10.82 12.45
CA THR A 8 75.70 -9.34 12.22
C THR A 8 75.88 -8.71 10.81
N PRO A 9 75.67 -7.38 10.61
CA PRO A 9 74.40 -6.63 10.63
C PRO A 9 74.19 -5.75 9.36
N LYS A 10 72.98 -5.25 9.08
CA LYS A 10 72.83 -4.08 8.19
C LYS A 10 71.73 -3.12 8.69
N ARG A 11 72.19 -1.93 9.10
CA ARG A 11 71.39 -0.73 9.35
C ARG A 11 70.85 -0.20 8.02
N PHE A 12 69.55 0.02 7.92
CA PHE A 12 68.91 1.02 7.06
C PHE A 12 67.77 1.63 7.89
N VAL A 13 68.08 2.69 8.64
CA VAL A 13 67.76 4.09 8.33
C VAL A 13 66.26 4.32 8.12
N LEU A 14 65.66 4.86 9.19
CA LEU A 14 64.45 5.66 9.30
C LEU A 14 63.70 6.01 8.00
N GLY A 15 62.45 5.51 7.92
CA GLY A 15 61.36 6.10 7.16
C GLY A 15 60.25 6.59 8.09
N ARG A 16 60.51 7.66 8.84
CA ARG A 16 59.52 8.45 9.59
C ARG A 16 58.52 9.03 8.58
N ARG A 17 57.36 8.38 8.37
CA ARG A 17 56.08 8.98 7.88
C ARG A 17 55.13 7.86 7.47
N ARG A 18 54.18 7.54 8.35
CA ARG A 18 52.78 7.14 8.07
C ARG A 18 52.22 6.45 9.31
N LEU A 19 52.13 7.21 10.40
CA LEU A 19 51.41 6.87 11.62
C LEU A 19 50.37 7.97 11.85
N LEU A 20 49.42 8.15 10.93
CA LEU A 20 48.31 9.10 11.08
C LEU A 20 47.06 8.67 10.28
N LEU A 21 46.64 7.40 10.38
CA LEU A 21 45.35 6.94 9.85
C LEU A 21 44.76 5.85 10.76
N GLY A 22 44.48 6.19 12.03
CA GLY A 22 43.97 5.22 13.01
C GLY A 22 43.00 5.73 14.05
N ALA A 23 42.54 6.98 13.99
CA ALA A 23 41.74 7.59 15.07
C ALA A 23 40.38 8.16 14.65
N GLY A 24 39.93 7.97 13.41
CA GLY A 24 38.67 8.54 12.91
C GLY A 24 37.44 7.62 12.92
N GLY A 25 37.62 6.30 13.05
CA GLY A 25 36.56 5.32 12.76
C GLY A 25 35.60 5.02 13.91
N SER A 26 36.01 5.19 15.16
CA SER A 26 35.29 4.65 16.32
C SER A 26 34.17 5.55 16.85
N ALA A 27 34.20 6.85 16.54
CA ALA A 27 33.21 7.81 17.05
C ALA A 27 31.89 7.80 16.25
N LEU A 28 31.89 7.35 14.99
CA LEU A 28 30.70 7.35 14.12
C LEU A 28 29.77 6.13 14.35
N LEU A 29 30.26 5.07 14.99
CA LEU A 29 29.49 3.85 15.26
C LEU A 29 28.66 3.94 16.56
N VAL A 30 29.09 4.75 17.54
CA VAL A 30 28.36 4.90 18.81
C VAL A 30 27.17 5.86 18.67
N LEU A 31 27.26 6.87 17.78
CA LEU A 31 26.17 7.81 17.55
C LEU A 31 25.00 7.20 16.73
N SER A 32 25.23 6.11 16.01
CA SER A 32 24.23 5.46 15.15
C SER A 32 23.30 4.50 15.91
N ILE A 33 23.71 3.99 17.08
CA ILE A 33 22.88 3.07 17.87
C ILE A 33 21.82 3.82 18.69
N VAL A 34 22.13 5.02 19.21
CA VAL A 34 21.20 5.78 20.08
C VAL A 34 20.04 6.42 19.29
N SER A 35 20.19 6.65 17.98
CA SER A 35 19.17 7.32 17.17
C SER A 35 17.99 6.41 16.75
N THR A 36 18.07 5.10 17.01
CA THR A 36 17.01 4.15 16.63
C THR A 36 15.86 4.02 17.64
N VAL A 37 15.96 4.66 18.82
CA VAL A 37 15.01 4.45 19.93
C VAL A 37 13.84 5.45 19.94
N VAL A 38 13.84 6.51 19.12
CA VAL A 38 12.84 7.60 19.21
C VAL A 38 11.80 7.58 18.07
N ALA A 39 11.95 6.72 17.07
CA ALA A 39 10.92 6.55 16.04
C ALA A 39 10.03 5.36 16.40
N THR A 40 9.05 5.57 17.28
CA THR A 40 7.87 4.70 17.28
C THR A 40 7.28 4.75 15.87
N PRO A 41 7.17 3.62 15.15
CA PRO A 41 6.51 3.64 13.85
C PRO A 41 5.07 4.06 14.12
N SER A 42 4.72 5.26 13.64
CA SER A 42 3.34 5.72 13.60
C SER A 42 2.57 4.71 12.75
N ARG A 43 1.92 3.76 13.41
CA ARG A 43 1.05 2.77 12.77
C ARG A 43 0.01 3.56 11.97
N SER A 44 0.13 3.53 10.65
CA SER A 44 -0.76 4.26 9.75
C SER A 44 -2.20 3.89 10.10
N ALA A 45 -3.14 4.84 10.09
CA ALA A 45 -4.56 4.54 10.35
C ALA A 45 -5.10 3.40 9.47
N ASP A 46 -4.49 3.22 8.30
CA ASP A 46 -4.71 2.13 7.35
C ASP A 46 -4.35 0.74 7.90
N GLU A 47 -3.27 0.64 8.68
CA GLU A 47 -2.80 -0.61 9.33
C GLU A 47 -3.67 -0.97 10.56
N VAL A 48 -4.23 0.03 11.23
CA VAL A 48 -5.20 -0.20 12.30
C VAL A 48 -6.55 -0.65 11.73
N ALA A 49 -6.95 -0.12 10.57
CA ALA A 49 -8.16 -0.52 9.88
C ALA A 49 -8.11 -1.96 9.36
N THR A 50 -6.96 -2.45 8.88
CA THR A 50 -6.78 -3.86 8.48
C THR A 50 -6.79 -4.84 9.66
N THR A 51 -6.56 -4.36 10.89
CA THR A 51 -6.63 -5.18 12.10
C THR A 51 -8.09 -5.52 12.49
N ARG A 52 -9.06 -4.68 12.09
CA ARG A 52 -10.48 -4.86 12.41
C ARG A 52 -11.17 -5.68 11.32
N SER A 53 -11.95 -6.70 11.71
CA SER A 53 -12.69 -7.53 10.76
C SER A 53 -13.61 -6.68 9.86
N LEU A 54 -13.86 -7.13 8.62
CA LEU A 54 -14.71 -6.41 7.67
C LEU A 54 -16.10 -6.09 8.25
N ALA A 55 -16.72 -7.07 8.92
CA ALA A 55 -18.02 -6.90 9.58
C ALA A 55 -18.03 -5.79 10.63
N GLN A 56 -16.93 -5.62 11.37
CA GLN A 56 -16.81 -4.56 12.40
C GLN A 56 -16.56 -3.16 11.80
N ARG A 57 -16.22 -3.06 10.51
CA ARG A 57 -15.98 -1.78 9.82
C ARG A 57 -17.23 -1.24 9.11
N LEU A 58 -18.25 -2.07 8.91
CA LEU A 58 -19.52 -1.70 8.31
C LEU A 58 -20.33 -0.80 9.25
N SER A 59 -21.08 0.12 8.65
CA SER A 59 -22.10 0.90 9.33
C SER A 59 -23.31 0.02 9.69
N VAL A 60 -24.22 0.58 10.48
CA VAL A 60 -25.46 -0.11 10.85
C VAL A 60 -26.29 -0.36 9.59
N SER A 61 -26.80 -1.59 9.44
CA SER A 61 -27.68 -1.99 8.33
C SER A 61 -27.06 -1.85 6.93
N THR A 62 -25.74 -1.99 6.82
CA THR A 62 -25.03 -2.08 5.54
C THR A 62 -24.35 -3.44 5.36
N TRP A 63 -24.01 -3.75 4.12
CA TRP A 63 -23.33 -4.98 3.73
C TRP A 63 -22.06 -4.66 2.96
N ALA A 64 -21.13 -5.62 2.96
CA ALA A 64 -19.98 -5.57 2.06
C ALA A 64 -20.32 -6.32 0.77
N LEU A 65 -20.23 -5.64 -0.37
CA LEU A 65 -20.40 -6.25 -1.69
C LEU A 65 -19.07 -6.21 -2.45
N ALA A 66 -18.53 -7.39 -2.74
CA ALA A 66 -17.39 -7.53 -3.63
C ALA A 66 -17.86 -7.48 -5.08
N VAL A 67 -17.51 -6.41 -5.79
CA VAL A 67 -17.80 -6.23 -7.21
C VAL A 67 -16.56 -6.61 -8.02
N PRO A 68 -16.63 -7.69 -8.83
CA PRO A 68 -15.53 -8.06 -9.70
C PRO A 68 -15.16 -6.94 -10.68
N LEU A 69 -13.87 -6.69 -10.89
CA LEU A 69 -13.41 -5.69 -11.86
C LEU A 69 -13.90 -6.00 -13.28
N ALA A 70 -14.06 -7.28 -13.62
CA ALA A 70 -14.61 -7.73 -14.90
C ALA A 70 -16.10 -7.36 -15.11
N TRP A 71 -16.81 -6.89 -14.08
CA TRP A 71 -18.17 -6.35 -14.23
C TRP A 71 -18.16 -4.87 -14.60
N LEU A 72 -17.05 -4.17 -14.37
CA LEU A 72 -16.91 -2.75 -14.61
C LEU A 72 -16.44 -2.52 -16.05
N ALA A 73 -17.15 -1.66 -16.79
CA ALA A 73 -16.81 -1.32 -18.17
C ALA A 73 -15.61 -0.37 -18.25
N ALA A 74 -15.36 0.41 -17.19
CA ALA A 74 -14.21 1.30 -17.07
C ALA A 74 -13.69 1.26 -15.63
N PRO A 75 -12.90 0.23 -15.25
CA PRO A 75 -12.31 0.15 -13.92
C PRO A 75 -11.45 1.38 -13.61
N LEU A 76 -11.57 1.91 -12.39
CA LEU A 76 -10.75 3.02 -11.91
C LEU A 76 -9.38 2.49 -11.48
N ALA A 77 -8.31 3.15 -11.93
CA ALA A 77 -6.97 2.90 -11.43
C ALA A 77 -6.81 3.49 -10.02
N GLU A 78 -5.99 2.86 -9.19
CA GLU A 78 -5.53 3.41 -7.89
C GLU A 78 -6.62 3.70 -6.85
N VAL A 79 -7.80 3.07 -6.95
CA VAL A 79 -8.86 3.19 -5.94
C VAL A 79 -8.36 2.71 -4.58
N ARG A 80 -8.58 3.52 -3.54
CA ARG A 80 -8.16 3.25 -2.17
C ARG A 80 -9.35 3.08 -1.24
N SER A 81 -9.09 2.38 -0.14
CA SER A 81 -10.04 2.32 0.98
C SER A 81 -10.39 3.73 1.47
N GLY A 82 -11.68 4.00 1.65
CA GLY A 82 -12.20 5.30 2.06
C GLY A 82 -12.67 6.18 0.90
N ASP A 83 -12.29 5.90 -0.34
CA ASP A 83 -12.77 6.61 -1.52
C ASP A 83 -14.30 6.49 -1.66
N ARG A 84 -14.91 7.51 -2.28
CA ARG A 84 -16.34 7.56 -2.59
C ARG A 84 -16.58 7.40 -4.07
N VAL A 85 -17.40 6.42 -4.43
CA VAL A 85 -17.67 6.03 -5.81
C VAL A 85 -19.17 6.03 -6.07
N ASP A 86 -19.59 6.60 -7.20
CA ASP A 86 -20.92 6.42 -7.76
C ASP A 86 -20.86 5.36 -8.86
N LEU A 87 -21.93 4.58 -9.03
CA LEU A 87 -22.05 3.62 -10.12
C LEU A 87 -23.17 4.02 -11.06
N LEU A 88 -22.86 4.07 -12.35
CA LEU A 88 -23.82 4.21 -13.42
C LEU A 88 -24.07 2.85 -14.09
N ALA A 89 -25.32 2.57 -14.45
CA ALA A 89 -25.66 1.55 -15.42
C ALA A 89 -25.87 2.18 -16.79
N VAL A 90 -25.16 1.67 -17.79
CA VAL A 90 -25.16 2.20 -19.16
C VAL A 90 -25.62 1.10 -20.13
N ARG A 91 -26.56 1.46 -21.01
CA ARG A 91 -26.90 0.67 -22.19
C ARG A 91 -26.37 1.40 -23.42
N ILE A 92 -25.61 0.69 -24.24
CA ILE A 92 -25.14 1.16 -25.54
C ILE A 92 -26.04 0.55 -26.62
N GLY A 93 -26.18 1.22 -27.77
CA GLY A 93 -26.94 0.73 -28.92
C GLY A 93 -28.02 1.71 -29.36
N ASP A 94 -29.07 1.20 -30.01
CA ASP A 94 -30.12 2.01 -30.65
C ASP A 94 -30.96 2.84 -29.67
N ARG A 95 -30.99 2.46 -28.39
CA ARG A 95 -31.65 3.20 -27.30
C ARG A 95 -30.68 3.39 -26.14
N PRO A 96 -29.73 4.32 -26.26
CA PRO A 96 -28.71 4.52 -25.24
C PRO A 96 -29.35 5.09 -23.97
N LEU A 97 -28.83 4.69 -22.82
CA LEU A 97 -29.18 5.28 -21.53
C LEU A 97 -27.99 5.24 -20.58
N ALA A 98 -27.98 6.16 -19.63
CA ALA A 98 -27.12 6.13 -18.46
C ALA A 98 -27.98 6.53 -17.25
N VAL A 99 -28.01 5.68 -16.22
CA VAL A 99 -28.73 5.94 -14.98
C VAL A 99 -27.84 5.66 -13.79
N ALA A 100 -27.92 6.50 -12.76
CA ALA A 100 -27.26 6.21 -11.49
C ALA A 100 -27.98 5.05 -10.81
N ILE A 101 -27.23 4.03 -10.39
CA ILE A 101 -27.77 2.83 -9.72
C ILE A 101 -27.31 2.71 -8.28
N ALA A 102 -26.22 3.37 -7.91
CA ALA A 102 -25.73 3.47 -6.56
C ALA A 102 -24.88 4.74 -6.43
N ALA A 103 -25.00 5.43 -5.31
CA ALA A 103 -24.30 6.68 -5.07
C ALA A 103 -23.60 6.67 -3.71
N ASP A 104 -22.52 7.43 -3.60
CA ASP A 104 -21.71 7.60 -2.39
C ASP A 104 -21.16 6.31 -1.77
N LEU A 105 -20.94 5.29 -2.60
CA LEU A 105 -20.42 4.01 -2.14
C LEU A 105 -19.02 4.20 -1.56
N ARG A 106 -18.85 3.73 -0.32
CA ARG A 106 -17.54 3.74 0.33
C ARG A 106 -16.76 2.51 -0.11
N VAL A 107 -15.53 2.72 -0.57
CA VAL A 107 -14.60 1.63 -0.81
C VAL A 107 -14.07 1.11 0.53
N MET A 108 -14.26 -0.18 0.78
CA MET A 108 -13.80 -0.88 1.98
C MET A 108 -12.45 -1.59 1.78
N GLY A 109 -12.10 -1.82 0.51
CA GLY A 109 -10.86 -2.41 0.04
C GLY A 109 -10.92 -2.67 -1.45
N ALA A 110 -9.77 -2.72 -2.10
CA ALA A 110 -9.64 -3.08 -3.51
C ALA A 110 -8.43 -4.00 -3.70
N ASP A 111 -8.58 -4.98 -4.57
CA ASP A 111 -7.50 -5.87 -5.01
C ASP A 111 -7.50 -5.98 -6.54
N GLU A 112 -6.65 -6.85 -7.08
CA GLU A 112 -6.49 -7.04 -8.52
C GLU A 112 -7.72 -7.65 -9.21
N ARG A 113 -8.71 -8.15 -8.46
CA ARG A 113 -9.87 -8.88 -9.00
C ARG A 113 -11.19 -8.22 -8.68
N SER A 114 -11.27 -7.45 -7.61
CA SER A 114 -12.52 -6.89 -7.11
C SER A 114 -12.33 -5.62 -6.30
N ILE A 115 -13.40 -4.83 -6.23
CA ILE A 115 -13.54 -3.71 -5.29
C ILE A 115 -14.65 -4.09 -4.32
N VAL A 116 -14.36 -3.99 -3.03
CA VAL A 116 -15.33 -4.21 -1.96
C VAL A 116 -15.95 -2.87 -1.59
N PHE A 117 -17.25 -2.73 -1.82
CA PHE A 117 -18.02 -1.56 -1.41
C PHE A 117 -18.81 -1.85 -0.16
N GLU A 118 -18.97 -0.84 0.69
CA GLU A 118 -20.07 -0.79 1.66
C GLU A 118 -21.33 -0.32 0.93
N VAL A 119 -22.40 -1.12 1.00
CA VAL A 119 -23.67 -0.89 0.27
C VAL A 119 -24.86 -1.09 1.20
N ASP A 120 -25.97 -0.41 0.90
CA ASP A 120 -27.29 -0.77 1.43
C ASP A 120 -27.97 -1.83 0.55
N GLU A 121 -29.15 -2.29 0.97
CA GLU A 121 -29.91 -3.34 0.29
C GLU A 121 -30.34 -2.90 -1.12
N GLU A 122 -30.76 -1.64 -1.26
CA GLU A 122 -31.22 -1.07 -2.53
C GLU A 122 -30.10 -1.03 -3.56
N SER A 123 -28.95 -0.47 -3.17
CA SER A 123 -27.76 -0.37 -4.02
C SER A 123 -27.22 -1.76 -4.39
N ALA A 124 -27.18 -2.70 -3.43
CA ALA A 124 -26.75 -4.07 -3.71
C ALA A 124 -27.64 -4.74 -4.77
N THR A 125 -28.96 -4.59 -4.63
CA THR A 125 -29.94 -5.14 -5.57
C THR A 125 -29.85 -4.46 -6.93
N ALA A 126 -29.67 -3.14 -6.97
CA ALA A 126 -29.54 -2.37 -8.20
C ALA A 126 -28.28 -2.76 -8.99
N ILE A 127 -27.13 -2.94 -8.31
CA ILE A 127 -25.87 -3.40 -8.92
C ILE A 127 -26.03 -4.80 -9.50
N ALA A 128 -26.60 -5.74 -8.72
CA ALA A 128 -26.83 -7.10 -9.17
C ALA A 128 -27.79 -7.16 -10.38
N THR A 129 -28.86 -6.37 -10.32
CA THR A 129 -29.87 -6.29 -11.40
C THR A 129 -29.29 -5.68 -12.67
N ALA A 130 -28.51 -4.60 -12.55
CA ALA A 130 -27.84 -3.98 -13.69
C ALA A 130 -26.91 -4.98 -14.39
N ARG A 131 -26.13 -5.73 -13.60
CA ARG A 131 -25.24 -6.77 -14.14
C ARG A 131 -26.01 -7.91 -14.79
N ALA A 132 -27.05 -8.43 -14.14
CA ALA A 132 -27.89 -9.51 -14.66
C ALA A 132 -28.62 -9.10 -15.96
N SER A 133 -28.97 -7.81 -16.08
CA SER A 133 -29.61 -7.24 -17.26
C SER A 133 -28.64 -6.93 -18.41
N GLY A 134 -27.35 -7.25 -18.27
CA GLY A 134 -26.33 -7.00 -19.28
C GLY A 134 -25.97 -5.52 -19.46
N LEU A 135 -26.31 -4.66 -18.48
CA LEU A 135 -25.90 -3.25 -18.51
C LEU A 135 -24.41 -3.15 -18.18
N LEU A 136 -23.75 -2.17 -18.79
CA LEU A 136 -22.38 -1.82 -18.46
C LEU A 136 -22.38 -1.01 -17.16
N VAL A 137 -21.60 -1.47 -16.18
CA VAL A 137 -21.44 -0.75 -14.92
C VAL A 137 -20.22 0.17 -15.03
N VAL A 138 -20.42 1.47 -14.89
CA VAL A 138 -19.37 2.48 -15.01
C VAL A 138 -19.18 3.15 -13.65
N PRO A 139 -18.01 2.99 -13.00
CA PRO A 139 -17.70 3.67 -11.76
C PRO A 139 -17.27 5.12 -12.00
N LEU A 140 -17.69 6.01 -11.11
CA LEU A 140 -17.28 7.41 -11.06
C LEU A 140 -16.66 7.70 -9.70
N LEU A 141 -15.40 8.13 -9.67
CA LEU A 141 -14.74 8.54 -8.43
C LEU A 141 -15.16 9.97 -8.07
N ARG A 142 -15.63 10.20 -6.84
CA ARG A 142 -15.96 11.55 -6.37
C ARG A 142 -14.71 12.31 -5.95
N SER A 143 -14.66 13.58 -6.33
CA SER A 143 -13.67 14.53 -5.79
C SER A 143 -13.92 14.75 -4.30
N THR A 144 -12.83 14.90 -3.54
CA THR A 144 -12.86 15.24 -2.11
C THR A 144 -12.62 16.74 -1.86
N HIS A 145 -12.69 17.56 -2.91
CA HIS A 145 -12.43 19.01 -2.90
C HIS A 145 -13.68 19.83 -3.16
#